data_AF-A0A348VRL0-F1
#
_entry.id   AF-A0A348VRL0-F1
#
_cell.length_a   1.000
_cell.length_b   1.000
_cell.length_c   1.000
_cell.angle_alpha   90.00
_cell.angle_beta   90.00
_cell.angle_gamma   90.00
#
_symmetry.space_group_name_H-M   'P 1'
#
loop_
_entity.id
_entity.type
_entity.pdbx_description
1 polymer ?
#
loop_
_entity_poly.entity_id
_entity_poly.type
_entity_poly.pdbx_seq_one_letter_code
_entity_poly.pdbx_strand_id
1 'polypeptide(L)'
;SLVADLEGGVYINLGSAVLLPEIFLKAVTLCRNLGHTLRHFTTVNMDFVQHYRPNTNVVRRPTQEGGRGFALTGHHEIMLPLLAAAVIEQLGPM
;
A
#
# COMPACT_ATOMS: atom_id res chain seq x y z
N SER A 1 13.90 -3.17 9.44
CA SER A 1 14.04 -2.87 7.98
C SER A 1 12.67 -2.46 7.52
N LEU A 2 12.48 -1.33 6.82
CA LEU A 2 11.17 -0.69 6.62
C LEU A 2 10.02 -1.64 6.22
N VAL A 3 10.26 -2.59 5.30
CA VAL A 3 9.23 -3.55 4.88
C VAL A 3 9.02 -4.69 5.88
N ALA A 4 10.06 -5.10 6.62
CA ALA A 4 9.97 -6.12 7.65
C ALA A 4 9.10 -5.68 8.85
N ASP A 5 8.99 -4.37 9.06
CA ASP A 5 8.24 -3.75 10.15
C ASP A 5 6.83 -3.31 9.71
N LEU A 6 6.35 -3.77 8.54
CA LEU A 6 5.07 -3.36 7.93
C LEU A 6 3.84 -4.05 8.54
N GLU A 7 4.00 -5.05 9.41
CA GLU A 7 2.87 -5.73 10.05
C GLU A 7 2.01 -4.73 10.85
N GLY A 8 0.70 -4.74 10.63
CA GLY A 8 -0.24 -3.74 11.16
C GLY A 8 -0.14 -2.35 10.51
N GLY A 9 0.80 -2.16 9.59
CA GLY A 9 1.08 -0.90 8.92
C GLY A 9 0.32 -0.68 7.61
N VAL A 10 0.69 0.41 6.93
CA VAL A 10 0.08 0.83 5.67
C VAL A 10 1.17 1.12 4.64
N TYR A 11 1.02 0.58 3.44
CA TYR A 11 1.81 0.93 2.26
C TYR A 11 0.94 1.65 1.24
N ILE A 12 1.39 2.81 0.76
CA ILE A 12 0.70 3.60 -0.27
C ILE A 12 1.59 3.68 -1.51
N ASN A 13 1.13 3.12 -2.63
CA ASN A 13 1.70 3.37 -3.95
C ASN A 13 1.07 4.63 -4.53
N LEU A 14 1.86 5.68 -4.70
CA LEU A 14 1.41 6.98 -5.20
C LEU A 14 2.09 7.26 -6.56
N GLY A 15 1.40 6.96 -7.66
CA GLY A 15 1.83 7.35 -9.00
C GLY A 15 2.98 6.55 -9.62
N SER A 16 3.32 5.38 -9.08
CA SER A 16 4.31 4.49 -9.70
C SER A 16 3.65 3.29 -10.38
N ALA A 17 3.75 3.23 -11.71
CA ALA A 17 3.13 2.16 -12.49
C ALA A 17 3.94 0.84 -12.49
N VAL A 18 5.26 0.91 -12.26
CA VAL A 18 6.16 -0.24 -12.45
C VAL A 18 7.18 -0.38 -11.32
N LEU A 19 8.03 0.62 -11.10
CA LEU A 19 9.21 0.46 -10.24
C LEU A 19 8.85 0.15 -8.78
N LEU A 20 7.98 0.95 -8.15
CA LEU A 20 7.58 0.68 -6.76
C LEU A 20 6.75 -0.60 -6.62
N PRO A 21 5.72 -0.89 -7.46
CA PRO A 21 5.00 -2.16 -7.38
C PRO A 21 5.91 -3.40 -7.46
N GLU A 22 6.90 -3.40 -8.35
CA GLU A 22 7.82 -4.53 -8.53
C GLU A 22 8.82 -4.67 -7.39
N ILE A 23 9.38 -3.56 -6.89
CA ILE A 23 10.32 -3.57 -5.75
C ILE A 23 9.59 -3.96 -4.46
N PHE A 24 8.40 -3.38 -4.22
CA PHE A 24 7.60 -3.65 -3.04
C PHE A 24 7.26 -5.14 -2.91
N LEU A 25 6.73 -5.74 -3.98
CA LEU A 25 6.38 -7.17 -3.97
C LEU A 25 7.60 -8.04 -3.66
N LYS A 26 8.75 -7.75 -4.28
CA LYS A 26 10.00 -8.50 -4.03
C LYS A 26 10.50 -8.32 -2.60
N ALA A 27 10.39 -7.12 -2.04
CA ALA A 27 10.78 -6.86 -0.66
C ALA A 27 9.89 -7.59 0.34
N VAL A 28 8.57 -7.62 0.12
CA VAL A 28 7.62 -8.38 0.94
C VAL A 28 7.95 -9.88 0.87
N THR A 29 8.16 -10.42 -0.33
CA THR A 29 8.57 -11.83 -0.51
C THR A 29 9.87 -12.14 0.23
N LEU A 30 10.88 -11.28 0.11
CA LEU A 30 12.14 -11.46 0.82
C LEU A 30 11.95 -11.46 2.34
N CYS A 31 11.19 -10.51 2.88
CA CYS A 31 10.95 -10.43 4.33
C CYS A 31 10.21 -11.66 4.85
N ARG A 32 9.20 -12.16 4.13
CA ARG A 32 8.50 -13.42 4.47
C ARG A 32 9.45 -14.61 4.45
N ASN A 33 10.31 -14.71 3.43
CA ASN A 33 11.28 -15.80 3.30
C ASN A 33 12.35 -15.78 4.41
N LEU A 34 12.65 -14.61 4.96
CA LEU A 34 13.54 -14.45 6.11
C LEU A 34 12.86 -14.70 7.46
N GLY A 35 11.58 -15.07 7.48
CA GLY A 35 10.83 -15.43 8.68
C GLY A 35 10.11 -14.26 9.36
N HIS A 36 10.07 -13.07 8.76
CA HIS A 36 9.28 -11.97 9.29
C HIS A 36 7.77 -12.24 9.13
N THR A 37 7.01 -11.96 10.18
CA THR A 37 5.54 -12.03 10.11
C THR A 37 5.02 -10.81 9.36
N LEU A 38 4.59 -11.02 8.12
CA LEU A 38 4.01 -10.00 7.23
C LEU A 38 2.74 -10.53 6.57
N ARG A 39 1.63 -10.58 7.32
CA ARG A 39 0.34 -11.11 6.87
C ARG A 39 -0.75 -10.05 6.88
N HIS A 40 -0.79 -9.20 7.91
CA HIS A 40 -1.88 -8.27 8.14
C HIS A 40 -1.39 -6.83 8.02
N PHE A 41 -1.40 -6.30 6.81
CA PHE A 41 -1.12 -4.89 6.53
C PHE A 41 -2.09 -4.38 5.46
N THR A 42 -2.21 -3.06 5.38
CA THR A 42 -3.04 -2.39 4.39
C THR A 42 -2.18 -1.92 3.23
N THR A 43 -2.61 -2.16 2.01
CA THR A 43 -2.01 -1.58 0.81
C THR A 43 -3.02 -0.70 0.09
N VAL A 44 -2.53 0.41 -0.46
CA VAL A 44 -3.33 1.32 -1.27
C VAL A 44 -2.59 1.56 -2.57
N ASN A 45 -3.24 1.30 -3.70
CA ASN A 45 -2.83 1.86 -4.98
C ASN A 45 -3.62 3.14 -5.23
N MET A 46 -2.94 4.27 -5.30
CA MET A 46 -3.53 5.55 -5.64
C MET A 46 -2.95 6.00 -6.97
N ASP A 47 -3.72 5.88 -8.05
CA ASP A 47 -3.32 6.25 -9.41
C ASP A 47 -4.48 6.99 -10.10
N PHE A 48 -4.16 7.93 -11.00
CA PHE A 48 -5.18 8.57 -11.83
C PHE A 48 -5.80 7.60 -12.84
N VAL A 49 -5.01 6.65 -13.34
CA VAL A 49 -5.44 5.57 -14.24
C VAL A 49 -5.05 4.23 -13.64
N GLN A 50 -6.00 3.29 -13.58
CA GLN A 50 -5.75 1.97 -13.03
C GLN A 50 -4.91 1.14 -14.00
N HIS A 51 -3.77 0.64 -13.51
CA HIS A 51 -2.90 -0.26 -14.26
C HIS A 51 -2.95 -1.67 -13.66
N TYR A 52 -2.69 -2.68 -14.50
CA TYR A 52 -2.73 -4.07 -14.03
C TYR A 52 -1.63 -4.38 -13.02
N ARG A 53 -0.41 -3.82 -13.19
CA ARG A 53 0.74 -4.11 -12.30
C ARG A 53 0.52 -3.58 -10.89
N PRO A 54 0.16 -2.30 -10.66
CA PRO A 54 -0.11 -1.84 -9.31
C PRO A 54 -1.29 -2.59 -8.68
N ASN A 55 -2.36 -2.85 -9.42
CA ASN A 55 -3.47 -3.67 -8.92
C ASN A 55 -3.04 -5.09 -8.52
N THR A 56 -2.11 -5.70 -9.25
CA THR A 56 -1.66 -7.06 -8.94
C THR A 56 -0.62 -7.07 -7.83
N ASN A 57 0.42 -6.25 -7.94
CA ASN A 57 1.62 -6.30 -7.12
C ASN A 57 1.53 -5.45 -5.84
N VAL A 58 0.58 -4.53 -5.76
CA VAL A 58 0.31 -3.73 -4.55
C VAL A 58 -0.99 -4.19 -3.88
N VAL A 59 -2.09 -4.25 -4.64
CA VAL A 59 -3.43 -4.43 -4.06
C VAL A 59 -3.77 -5.90 -3.82
N ARG A 60 -3.37 -6.82 -4.70
CA ARG A 60 -3.80 -8.23 -4.62
C ARG A 60 -2.77 -9.12 -3.94
N ARG A 61 -1.60 -9.34 -4.57
CA ARG A 61 -0.62 -10.35 -4.14
C ARG A 61 -0.11 -10.15 -2.70
N PRO A 62 0.27 -8.93 -2.27
CA PRO A 62 0.82 -8.74 -0.92
C PRO A 62 -0.19 -9.07 0.19
N THR A 63 -1.49 -8.88 -0.06
CA THR A 63 -2.53 -8.97 0.97
C THR A 63 -3.27 -10.31 0.99
N GLN A 64 -2.92 -11.26 0.11
CA GLN A 64 -3.58 -12.57 0.01
C GLN A 64 -3.56 -13.39 1.31
N GLU A 65 -2.56 -13.19 2.17
CA GLU A 65 -2.39 -13.91 3.43
C GLU A 65 -3.13 -13.26 4.62
N GLY A 66 -3.99 -12.27 4.38
CA GLY A 66 -4.88 -11.69 5.40
C GLY A 66 -4.87 -10.16 5.54
N GLY A 67 -4.17 -9.44 4.65
CA GLY A 67 -4.17 -7.98 4.60
C GLY A 67 -5.39 -7.41 3.87
N ARG A 68 -5.42 -6.08 3.69
CA ARG A 68 -6.45 -5.39 2.91
C ARG A 68 -5.83 -4.56 1.81
N GLY A 69 -6.28 -4.77 0.57
CA GLY A 69 -5.84 -3.99 -0.57
C GLY A 69 -6.93 -3.06 -1.06
N PHE A 70 -6.60 -1.79 -1.29
CA PHE A 70 -7.49 -0.78 -1.84
C PHE A 70 -6.93 -0.20 -3.14
N ALA A 71 -7.80 0.08 -4.10
CA ALA A 71 -7.49 0.84 -5.30
C ALA A 71 -8.31 2.13 -5.30
N LEU A 72 -7.64 3.27 -5.24
CA LEU A 72 -8.25 4.60 -5.25
C LEU A 72 -7.87 5.28 -6.57
N THR A 73 -8.87 5.74 -7.32
CA THR A 73 -8.66 6.37 -8.63
C THR A 73 -8.99 7.84 -8.59
N GLY A 74 -8.04 8.70 -8.97
CA GLY A 74 -8.24 10.14 -9.02
C GLY A 74 -6.93 10.91 -9.13
N HIS A 75 -7.01 12.24 -9.30
CA HIS A 75 -5.83 13.10 -9.34
C HIS A 75 -5.16 13.13 -7.96
N HIS A 76 -3.85 12.87 -7.91
CA HIS A 76 -3.10 12.79 -6.65
C HIS A 76 -3.12 14.08 -5.84
N GLU A 77 -3.11 15.22 -6.53
CA GLU A 77 -3.21 16.56 -5.95
C GLU A 77 -4.52 16.80 -5.17
N ILE A 78 -5.55 16.00 -5.42
CA ILE A 78 -6.82 16.04 -4.68
C ILE A 78 -6.85 14.89 -3.66
N MET A 79 -6.55 13.67 -4.12
CA MET A 79 -6.72 12.46 -3.33
C MET A 79 -5.78 12.40 -2.12
N LEU A 80 -4.52 12.81 -2.27
CA LEU A 80 -3.55 12.75 -1.18
C LEU A 80 -3.87 13.77 -0.08
N PRO A 81 -4.15 15.06 -0.38
CA PRO A 81 -4.57 16.01 0.65
C PRO A 81 -5.87 15.59 1.35
N LEU A 82 -6.85 15.04 0.62
CA LEU A 82 -8.09 14.55 1.23
C LEU A 82 -7.85 13.38 2.18
N LEU A 83 -7.00 12.41 1.80
CA LEU A 83 -6.62 11.31 2.68
C LEU A 83 -5.91 11.83 3.93
N ALA A 84 -4.97 12.77 3.75
CA ALA A 84 -4.25 13.38 4.87
C ALA A 84 -5.21 14.12 5.82
N ALA A 85 -6.12 14.93 5.28
CA ALA A 85 -7.13 15.65 6.05
C ALA A 85 -8.04 14.69 6.83
N ALA A 86 -8.55 13.63 6.18
CA ALA A 86 -9.40 12.63 6.82
C ALA A 86 -8.67 11.89 7.96
N VAL A 87 -7.38 11.56 7.77
CA VAL A 87 -6.57 10.94 8.83
C VAL A 87 -6.33 11.91 9.98
N ILE A 88 -6.00 13.18 9.70
CA ILE A 88 -5.81 14.21 10.72
C ILE A 88 -7.09 14.42 11.53
N GLU A 89 -8.25 14.51 10.86
CA GLU A 89 -9.56 14.65 11.50
C GLU A 89 -9.88 13.46 12.42
N GLN A 90 -9.59 12.23 11.99
CA GLN A 90 -9.79 11.02 12.79
C GLN A 90 -8.82 10.89 13.98
N LEU A 91 -7.63 11.51 13.90
CA LEU A 91 -6.61 11.44 14.95
C LEU A 91 -6.65 12.63 15.92
N GLY A 92 -7.28 13.75 15.54
CA GLY A 92 -7.46 14.91 16.41
C GLY A 92 -8.34 14.61 17.63
N PRO A 93 -8.21 15.38 18.73
CA PRO A 93 -9.18 15.30 19.81
C PRO A 93 -10.55 15.71 19.26
N MET A 94 -11.58 14.90 19.51
CA MET A 94 -12.98 15.30 19.30
C MET A 94 -13.29 16.60 20.05
#